data_AF-A0A961L6V0-F1
#
_entry.id   AF-A0A961L6V0-F1
#
_cell.length_a   1.000
_cell.length_b   1.000
_cell.length_c   1.000
_cell.angle_alpha   90.00
_cell.angle_beta   90.00
_cell.angle_gamma   90.00
#
_symmetry.space_group_name_H-M   'P 1'
#
loop_
_entity.id
_entity.type
_entity.pdbx_description
1 polymer ?
#
loop_
_entity_poly.entity_id
_entity_poly.type
_entity_poly.pdbx_seq_one_letter_code
_entity_poly.pdbx_strand_id
1 'polypeptide(L)'
;FPYVLAIAVLLFSFSTIISWSYYGLKPWTYLFGEGKTKELIFKLIFCFFVVVGAAAQLGAVIDFSDAMIFAMAVVNIIALYCLLPIVRREVNSYFDRLRSGEIRKFGVHAAAE
;
A
#
# COMPACT_ATOMS: atom_id res chain seq x y z
N PHE A 1 15.57 25.13 14.51
CA PHE A 1 15.72 23.66 14.36
C PHE A 1 15.65 23.17 12.89
N PRO A 2 16.31 23.83 11.92
CA PRO A 2 16.16 23.46 10.50
C PRO A 2 16.82 22.11 10.16
N TYR A 3 17.97 21.79 10.75
CA TYR A 3 18.71 20.55 10.46
C TYR A 3 17.98 19.28 10.94
N VAL A 4 17.37 19.33 12.13
CA VAL A 4 16.58 18.20 12.67
C VAL A 4 15.34 17.96 11.82
N LEU A 5 14.64 19.02 11.41
CA LEU A 5 13.48 18.93 10.52
C LEU A 5 13.87 18.35 9.16
N ALA A 6 15.00 18.77 8.59
CA ALA A 6 15.49 18.23 7.32
C ALA A 6 15.77 16.73 7.40
N ILE A 7 16.43 16.25 8.47
CA ILE A 7 16.68 14.81 8.68
C ILE A 7 15.36 14.04 8.84
N ALA A 8 14.41 14.57 9.61
CA ALA A 8 13.12 13.94 9.81
C ALA A 8 12.32 13.80 8.50
N VAL A 9 12.26 14.87 7.69
CA VAL A 9 11.56 14.86 6.40
C VAL A 9 12.27 13.94 5.40
N LEU A 10 13.60 13.89 5.40
CA LEU A 10 14.37 12.99 4.56
C LEU A 10 14.04 11.52 4.87
N LEU A 11 14.09 11.13 6.15
CA LEU A 11 13.76 9.75 6.55
C LEU A 11 12.30 9.39 6.23
N PHE A 12 11.39 10.35 6.42
CA PHE A 12 9.97 10.17 6.10
C PHE A 12 9.71 10.04 4.59
N SER A 13 10.38 10.82 3.76
CA SER A 13 10.22 10.73 2.30
C SER A 13 10.75 9.40 1.78
N PHE A 14 11.89 8.92 2.30
CA PHE A 14 12.42 7.60 1.95
C PHE A 14 11.46 6.47 2.31
N SER A 15 10.89 6.46 3.52
CA SER A 15 9.94 5.41 3.90
C SER A 15 8.71 5.41 3.00
N THR A 16 8.20 6.60 2.69
CA THR A 16 7.05 6.78 1.80
C THR A 16 7.33 6.21 0.42
N ILE A 17 8.45 6.60 -0.22
CA ILE A 17 8.82 6.11 -1.55
C ILE A 17 8.94 4.58 -1.58
N ILE A 18 9.50 3.96 -0.54
CA ILE A 18 9.62 2.50 -0.44
C ILE A 18 8.25 1.84 -0.34
N SER A 19 7.36 2.34 0.53
CA SER A 19 6.00 1.82 0.70
C SER A 19 5.20 1.91 -0.60
N TRP A 20 5.22 3.06 -1.27
CA TRP A 20 4.51 3.25 -2.54
C TRP A 20 5.08 2.37 -3.67
N SER A 21 6.39 2.17 -3.71
CA SER A 21 7.02 1.24 -4.65
C SER A 21 6.51 -0.20 -4.44
N TYR A 22 6.43 -0.65 -3.18
CA TYR A 22 5.91 -1.98 -2.86
C TYR A 22 4.42 -2.13 -3.21
N TYR A 23 3.61 -1.12 -2.87
CA TYR A 23 2.19 -1.11 -3.19
C TYR A 23 1.92 -1.11 -4.69
N GLY A 24 2.76 -0.47 -5.51
CA GLY A 24 2.66 -0.53 -6.97
C GLY A 24 3.18 -1.85 -7.57
N LEU A 25 4.19 -2.47 -6.96
CA LEU A 25 4.78 -3.72 -7.45
C LEU A 25 3.79 -4.89 -7.38
N LYS A 26 2.95 -4.96 -6.34
CA LYS A 26 1.99 -6.07 -6.16
C LYS A 26 0.94 -6.15 -7.27
N PRO A 27 0.21 -5.07 -7.61
CA PRO A 27 -0.66 -5.04 -8.79
C PRO A 27 0.09 -5.32 -10.10
N TRP A 28 1.32 -4.82 -10.24
CA TRP A 28 2.14 -5.09 -11.42
C TRP A 28 2.44 -6.59 -11.59
N THR A 29 2.88 -7.27 -10.54
CA THR A 29 3.11 -8.72 -10.55
C THR A 29 1.81 -9.51 -10.71
N TYR A 30 0.68 -8.97 -10.23
CA TYR A 30 -0.64 -9.58 -10.42
C TYR A 30 -1.11 -9.52 -11.88
N LEU A 31 -0.92 -8.37 -12.54
CA LEU A 31 -1.35 -8.16 -13.93
C LEU A 31 -0.43 -8.83 -14.95
N PHE A 32 0.88 -8.69 -14.78
CA PHE A 32 1.87 -9.16 -15.76
C PHE A 32 2.51 -10.50 -15.38
N GLY A 33 2.22 -11.04 -14.19
CA GLY A 33 2.82 -12.26 -13.64
C GLY A 33 4.15 -12.00 -12.92
N GLU A 34 4.56 -12.96 -12.09
CA GLU A 34 5.80 -12.88 -11.31
C GLU A 34 7.03 -13.10 -12.19
N GLY A 35 8.12 -12.39 -11.88
CA GLY A 35 9.40 -12.56 -12.59
C GLY A 35 10.38 -11.43 -12.35
N LYS A 36 11.65 -11.77 -12.11
CA LYS A 36 12.73 -10.83 -11.80
C LYS A 36 12.85 -9.70 -12.83
N THR A 37 12.70 -10.01 -14.11
CA THR A 37 12.76 -9.01 -15.19
C THR A 37 11.61 -8.01 -15.13
N LYS A 38 10.39 -8.46 -14.84
CA LYS A 38 9.20 -7.61 -14.77
C LYS A 38 9.25 -6.67 -13.56
N GLU A 39 9.75 -7.18 -12.43
CA GLU A 39 9.99 -6.35 -11.25
C GLU A 39 11.07 -5.30 -11.48
N LEU A 40 12.15 -5.66 -12.18
CA LEU A 40 13.23 -4.73 -12.50
C LEU A 40 12.71 -3.61 -13.42
N ILE A 41 11.91 -3.94 -14.44
CA ILE A 41 11.28 -2.95 -15.33
C ILE A 41 10.41 -1.99 -14.51
N PHE A 42 9.56 -2.50 -13.60
CA PHE A 42 8.74 -1.65 -12.74
C PHE A 42 9.60 -0.72 -11.87
N LYS A 43 10.66 -1.23 -11.23
CA LYS A 43 11.56 -0.43 -10.39
C LYS A 43 12.28 0.66 -11.19
N LEU A 44 12.67 0.37 -12.43
CA LEU A 44 13.30 1.36 -13.32
C LEU A 44 12.30 2.46 -13.71
N ILE A 45 11.08 2.08 -14.09
CA ILE A 45 10.00 3.04 -14.40
C ILE A 45 9.70 3.91 -13.18
N PHE A 46 9.54 3.30 -12.01
CA PHE A 46 9.27 4.01 -10.76
C PHE A 46 10.39 5.00 -10.42
N CYS A 47 11.65 4.59 -10.50
CA CYS A 47 12.80 5.46 -10.28
C CYS A 47 12.81 6.65 -11.26
N PHE A 48 12.52 6.40 -12.53
CA PHE A 48 12.40 7.46 -13.54
C PHE A 48 11.31 8.48 -13.17
N PHE A 49 10.12 8.02 -12.77
CA PHE A 49 9.05 8.91 -12.32
C PHE A 49 9.39 9.70 -11.06
N VAL A 50 10.19 9.15 -10.14
CA VAL A 50 10.70 9.89 -8.96
C VAL A 50 11.58 11.06 -9.39
N VAL A 51 12.47 10.87 -10.38
CA VAL A 51 13.31 11.96 -10.92
C VAL A 51 12.45 13.03 -11.60
N VAL A 52 11.46 12.60 -12.39
CA VAL A 52 10.51 13.52 -13.04
C VAL A 52 9.70 14.31 -12.01
N GLY A 53 9.20 13.65 -10.96
CA GLY A 53 8.44 14.29 -9.88
C GLY A 53 9.25 15.29 -9.08
N ALA A 54 10.56 15.04 -8.90
CA ALA A 54 11.47 15.99 -8.26
C ALA A 54 11.74 17.26 -9.10
N ALA A 55 11.61 17.17 -10.43
CA ALA A 55 11.78 18.29 -11.35
C ALA A 55 10.47 19.04 -11.67
N ALA A 56 9.32 18.45 -11.38
CA ALA A 56 8.00 19.02 -11.65
C ALA A 56 7.58 20.06 -10.58
N GLN A 57 6.62 20.91 -10.93
CA GLN A 57 6.06 21.89 -9.99
C GLN A 57 5.24 21.17 -8.91
N LEU A 58 5.52 21.49 -7.64
CA LEU A 58 4.89 20.85 -6.48
C LEU A 58 3.36 20.81 -6.56
N GLY A 59 2.72 21.92 -6.94
CA GLY A 59 1.27 21.99 -7.08
C GLY A 59 0.73 20.98 -8.09
N ALA A 60 1.32 20.93 -9.28
CA ALA A 60 0.90 19.98 -10.32
C ALA A 60 1.09 18.51 -9.89
N VAL A 61 2.15 18.20 -9.14
CA VAL A 61 2.40 16.85 -8.63
C VAL A 61 1.35 16.46 -7.57
N ILE A 62 0.98 17.39 -6.69
CA ILE A 62 -0.06 17.17 -5.67
C ILE A 62 -1.43 16.96 -6.34
N ASP A 63 -1.84 17.87 -7.23
CA ASP A 63 -3.13 17.78 -7.91
C ASP A 63 -3.27 16.47 -8.71
N PHE A 64 -2.20 16.06 -9.40
CA PHE A 64 -2.16 14.79 -10.11
C PHE A 64 -2.26 13.58 -9.16
N SER A 65 -1.53 13.61 -8.04
CA SER A 65 -1.53 12.53 -7.04
C SER A 65 -2.91 12.37 -6.39
N ASP A 66 -3.54 13.48 -6.04
CA ASP A 66 -4.87 13.50 -5.44
C ASP A 66 -5.93 12.93 -6.40
N ALA A 67 -5.89 13.31 -7.68
CA ALA A 67 -6.77 12.76 -8.70
C ALA A 67 -6.61 11.24 -8.86
N MET A 68 -5.37 10.74 -8.83
CA MET A 68 -5.06 9.31 -8.95
C MET A 68 -5.54 8.52 -7.72
N ILE A 69 -5.30 9.03 -6.51
CA ILE A 69 -5.76 8.40 -5.27
C ILE A 69 -7.29 8.41 -5.21
N PHE A 70 -7.92 9.51 -5.62
CA PHE A 70 -9.36 9.63 -5.70
C PHE A 70 -9.97 8.57 -6.63
N ALA A 71 -9.42 8.42 -7.85
CA ALA A 71 -9.87 7.40 -8.79
C ALA A 71 -9.75 5.98 -8.20
N MET A 72 -8.63 5.68 -7.54
CA MET A 72 -8.41 4.39 -6.87
C MET A 72 -9.41 4.16 -5.72
N ALA A 73 -9.67 5.18 -4.91
CA ALA A 73 -10.59 5.11 -3.78
C ALA A 73 -12.03 4.84 -4.26
N VAL A 74 -12.47 5.49 -5.32
CA VAL A 74 -13.81 5.27 -5.92
C VAL A 74 -13.97 3.83 -6.35
N VAL A 75 -13.00 3.27 -7.10
CA VAL A 75 -13.04 1.86 -7.54
C VAL A 75 -13.07 0.91 -6.33
N ASN A 76 -12.26 1.20 -5.29
CA ASN A 76 -12.18 0.38 -4.09
C ASN A 76 -13.50 0.36 -3.31
N ILE A 77 -14.13 1.52 -3.08
CA ILE A 77 -15.39 1.64 -2.34
C ILE A 77 -16.52 0.87 -3.04
N ILE A 78 -16.61 0.98 -4.37
CA ILE A 78 -17.61 0.24 -5.15
C ILE A 78 -17.39 -1.27 -4.99
N ALA A 79 -16.14 -1.74 -5.12
CA ALA A 79 -15.82 -3.15 -4.96
C ALA A 79 -16.16 -3.65 -3.55
N LEU A 80 -15.78 -2.91 -2.50
CA LEU A 80 -16.08 -3.25 -1.11
C LEU A 80 -17.59 -3.32 -0.85
N TYR A 81 -18.37 -2.42 -1.43
CA TYR A 81 -19.83 -2.45 -1.30
C TYR A 81 -20.42 -3.75 -1.87
N CYS A 82 -19.93 -4.18 -3.04
CA CYS A 82 -20.32 -5.45 -3.64
C CYS A 82 -19.84 -6.67 -2.84
N LEU A 83 -18.65 -6.60 -2.21
CA LEU A 83 -18.07 -7.69 -1.41
C LEU A 83 -18.62 -7.75 0.03
N LEU A 84 -19.31 -6.71 0.50
CA LEU A 84 -19.86 -6.59 1.85
C LEU A 84 -20.64 -7.84 2.35
N PRO A 85 -21.54 -8.47 1.56
CA PRO A 85 -22.25 -9.66 2.04
C PRO A 85 -21.32 -10.86 2.26
N ILE A 86 -20.29 -11.01 1.43
CA ILE A 86 -19.29 -12.09 1.55
C ILE A 86 -18.45 -11.86 2.79
N VAL A 87 -17.96 -10.62 2.99
CA VAL A 87 -17.19 -10.25 4.19
C VAL A 87 -18.00 -10.49 5.46
N ARG A 88 -19.29 -10.11 5.47
CA ARG A 88 -20.17 -10.37 6.63
C ARG A 88 -20.25 -11.87 6.96
N ARG A 89 -20.38 -12.73 5.95
CA ARG A 89 -20.42 -14.19 6.14
C ARG A 89 -19.11 -14.73 6.70
N GLU A 90 -17.98 -14.33 6.13
CA GLU A 90 -16.65 -14.78 6.57
C GLU A 90 -16.30 -14.29 7.98
N VAL A 91 -16.67 -13.05 8.32
CA VAL A 91 -16.46 -12.50 9.66
C VAL A 91 -17.29 -13.27 10.70
N ASN A 92 -18.56 -13.57 10.43
CA ASN A 92 -19.38 -14.37 11.34
C ASN A 92 -18.81 -15.79 11.52
N SER A 93 -18.43 -16.44 10.41
CA SER A 93 -17.76 -17.75 10.43
C SER A 93 -16.46 -17.73 11.25
N TYR A 94 -15.66 -16.68 11.13
CA TYR A 94 -14.45 -16.49 11.91
C TYR A 94 -14.74 -16.38 13.42
N PHE A 95 -15.74 -15.59 13.82
CA PHE A 95 -16.13 -15.46 15.23
C PHE A 95 -16.70 -16.76 15.80
N ASP A 96 -17.47 -17.50 15.04
CA ASP A 96 -18.01 -18.80 15.45
C ASP A 96 -16.88 -19.82 15.69
N ARG A 97 -15.91 -19.88 14.78
CA ARG A 97 -14.72 -20.74 14.89
C ARG A 97 -13.75 -20.32 16.00
N LEU A 98 -13.70 -19.02 16.30
CA LEU A 98 -12.96 -18.50 17.43
C LEU A 98 -13.64 -18.86 18.77
N ARG A 99 -14.97 -18.90 18.80
CA ARG A 99 -15.76 -19.26 19.99
C ARG A 99 -15.80 -20.77 20.24
N SER A 100 -15.79 -21.58 19.18
CA SER A 100 -15.73 -23.04 19.26
C SER A 100 -14.34 -23.58 19.68
N GLY A 101 -13.31 -22.73 19.67
CA GLY A 101 -11.95 -23.09 20.08
C GLY A 101 -11.11 -23.78 18.99
N GLU A 102 -11.60 -23.86 17.75
CA GLU A 102 -10.82 -24.38 16.61
C GLU A 102 -9.64 -23.48 16.24
N ILE A 103 -9.80 -22.17 16.40
CA ILE A 103 -8.74 -21.19 16.16
C ILE A 103 -7.98 -20.97 17.47
N ARG A 104 -6.75 -21.51 17.56
CA ARG A 104 -5.85 -21.20 18.68
C ARG A 104 -5.65 -19.68 18.74
N LYS A 105 -6.04 -19.07 19.86
CA LYS A 105 -5.66 -17.70 20.19
C LYS A 105 -4.13 -17.67 20.31
N PHE A 106 -3.43 -17.24 19.26
CA PHE A 106 -2.05 -16.79 19.41
C PHE A 106 -2.12 -15.48 20.19
N GLY A 107 -2.03 -15.62 21.52
CA GLY A 107 -1.89 -14.49 22.41
C GLY A 107 -0.67 -13.67 22.03
N VAL A 108 -0.83 -12.35 22.11
CA VAL A 108 0.18 -11.31 21.90
C VAL A 108 1.27 -11.42 22.99
N HIS A 109 2.09 -12.46 22.94
CA HIS A 109 3.23 -12.67 23.85
C HIS A 109 4.55 -13.00 23.13
N ALA A 110 4.59 -12.97 21.79
CA ALA A 110 5.82 -13.13 21.00
C ALA A 110 6.39 -11.80 20.45
N ALA A 111 6.09 -10.68 21.11
CA ALA A 111 6.57 -9.35 20.73
C ALA A 111 7.27 -8.62 21.90
N ALA A 112 7.91 -9.39 22.77
CA ALA A 112 8.72 -8.89 23.89
C ALA A 112 9.98 -9.73 24.08
N GLU A 113 10.71 -10.01 22.99
CA GLU A 113 12.12 -10.42 23.00
C GLU A 113 12.83 -9.84 21.78
#